data_AF-A0A1H7VJ10-F1
#
_entry.id   AF-A0A1H7VJ10-F1
#
_cell.length_a   1.000
_cell.length_b   1.000
_cell.length_c   1.000
_cell.angle_alpha   90.00
_cell.angle_beta   90.00
_cell.angle_gamma   90.00
#
_symmetry.space_group_name_H-M   'P 1'
#
loop_
_entity.id
_entity.type
_entity.pdbx_description
1 polymer ?
#
loop_
_entity_poly.entity_id
_entity_poly.type
_entity_poly.pdbx_seq_one_letter_code
_entity_poly.pdbx_strand_id
1 'polypeptide(L)'
;MNYEPDDNDRSILIDIDREREYWRQHYERMPRASQHRSFELYWPALSSAYDVYLNHPHTDEDTGSALYANSQAVRSRGMTLDEARTIYAEVWQRIKG
;
A
#
# COMPACT_ATOMS: atom_id res chain seq x y z
N MET A 1 25.41 21.73 -21.38
CA MET A 1 24.23 21.26 -20.63
C MET A 1 24.23 19.76 -20.71
N ASN A 2 24.80 19.08 -19.71
CA ASN A 2 24.65 17.64 -19.56
C ASN A 2 23.24 17.40 -19.05
N TYR A 3 22.39 16.81 -19.87
CA TYR A 3 21.16 16.18 -19.41
C TYR A 3 21.60 14.79 -18.96
N GLU A 4 22.03 14.67 -17.72
CA GLU A 4 22.09 13.36 -17.07
C GLU A 4 20.64 12.86 -17.07
N PRO A 5 20.31 11.76 -17.76
CA PRO A 5 19.01 11.16 -17.56
C PRO A 5 18.98 10.75 -16.09
N ASP A 6 18.05 11.33 -15.32
CA ASP A 6 17.75 10.91 -13.97
C ASP A 6 17.40 9.42 -14.04
N ASP A 7 18.40 8.59 -13.77
CA ASP A 7 18.27 7.15 -13.60
C ASP A 7 17.48 6.95 -12.31
N ASN A 8 16.16 7.14 -12.35
CA ASN A 8 15.22 6.62 -11.36
C ASN A 8 13.73 6.75 -11.73
N ASP A 9 13.37 6.89 -13.01
CA ASP A 9 12.05 6.39 -13.43
C ASP A 9 12.12 4.85 -13.54
N ARG A 10 12.41 4.19 -12.42
CA ARG A 10 12.01 2.79 -12.26
C ARG A 10 10.51 2.82 -12.11
N SER A 11 9.81 2.91 -13.25
CA SER A 11 8.40 2.57 -13.36
C SER A 11 8.25 1.13 -12.85
N ILE A 12 8.01 0.97 -11.54
CA ILE A 12 7.73 -0.32 -10.93
C ILE A 12 6.35 -0.72 -11.47
N LEU A 13 6.35 -1.62 -12.44
CA LEU A 13 5.15 -2.25 -12.95
C LEU A 13 4.61 -3.19 -11.86
N ILE A 14 3.77 -2.65 -10.99
CA ILE A 14 3.07 -3.42 -9.97
C ILE A 14 1.88 -4.10 -10.65
N ASP A 15 1.95 -5.42 -10.78
CA ASP A 15 0.83 -6.22 -11.24
C ASP A 15 -0.18 -6.38 -10.10
N ILE A 16 -1.21 -5.54 -10.13
CA ILE A 16 -2.24 -5.47 -9.08
C ILE A 16 -3.03 -6.78 -8.98
N ASP A 17 -3.18 -7.55 -10.06
CA ASP A 17 -3.87 -8.84 -10.03
C ASP A 17 -3.04 -9.90 -9.29
N ARG A 18 -1.73 -9.94 -9.58
CA ARG A 18 -0.78 -10.80 -8.87
C ARG A 18 -0.68 -10.45 -7.38
N GLU A 19 -0.64 -9.17 -7.04
CA GLU A 19 -0.65 -8.73 -5.64
C GLU A 19 -1.98 -9.07 -4.97
N ARG A 20 -3.10 -8.95 -5.68
CA ARG A 20 -4.42 -9.37 -5.18
C ARG A 20 -4.44 -10.85 -4.83
N GLU A 21 -3.93 -11.72 -5.70
CA GLU A 21 -3.86 -13.16 -5.44
C GLU A 21 -2.93 -13.48 -4.26
N TYR A 22 -1.77 -12.82 -4.20
CA TYR A 22 -0.83 -12.98 -3.10
C TYR A 22 -1.46 -12.60 -1.76
N TRP A 23 -2.08 -11.42 -1.71
CA TRP A 23 -2.76 -10.95 -0.50
C TRP A 23 -3.96 -11.81 -0.17
N ARG A 24 -4.70 -12.34 -1.14
CA ARG A 24 -5.79 -13.27 -0.88
C ARG A 24 -5.31 -14.53 -0.15
N GLN A 25 -4.12 -15.03 -0.48
CA GLN A 25 -3.52 -16.20 0.18
C GLN A 25 -2.85 -15.85 1.52
N HIS A 26 -2.30 -14.64 1.68
CA HIS A 26 -1.63 -14.18 2.90
C HIS A 26 -2.53 -13.40 3.86
N TYR A 27 -3.78 -13.13 3.46
CA TYR A 27 -4.74 -12.32 4.21
C TYR A 27 -4.96 -12.83 5.63
N GLU A 28 -4.96 -14.15 5.85
CA GLU A 28 -5.14 -14.76 7.17
C GLU A 28 -4.04 -14.40 8.18
N ARG A 29 -2.87 -13.96 7.71
CA ARG A 29 -1.73 -13.56 8.55
C ARG A 29 -1.69 -12.04 8.79
N MET A 30 -2.55 -11.27 8.12
CA MET A 30 -2.54 -9.81 8.21
C MET A 30 -3.25 -9.29 9.45
N PRO A 31 -2.81 -8.13 9.97
CA PRO A 31 -3.58 -7.39 10.97
C PRO A 31 -4.98 -7.10 10.40
N ARG A 32 -6.01 -7.41 11.20
CA ARG A 32 -7.45 -7.36 10.83
C ARG A 32 -8.00 -8.48 9.93
N ALA A 33 -7.26 -9.57 9.69
CA ALA A 33 -7.83 -10.78 9.10
C ALA A 33 -9.11 -11.26 9.82
N SER A 34 -9.12 -11.12 11.15
CA SER A 34 -10.29 -11.47 11.98
C SER A 34 -11.34 -10.36 12.08
N GLN A 35 -11.01 -9.10 11.77
CA GLN A 35 -11.94 -7.96 11.89
C GLN A 35 -12.72 -7.70 10.60
N HIS A 36 -12.09 -7.87 9.44
CA HIS A 36 -12.78 -7.79 8.16
C HIS A 36 -13.32 -9.19 7.86
N ARG A 37 -14.62 -9.35 7.66
CA ARG A 37 -15.21 -10.68 7.44
C ARG A 37 -14.77 -11.34 6.12
N SER A 38 -14.14 -10.58 5.21
CA SER A 38 -13.77 -11.05 3.88
C SER A 38 -12.63 -10.22 3.28
N PHE A 39 -11.77 -10.88 2.50
CA PHE A 39 -10.71 -10.24 1.72
C PHE A 39 -11.25 -9.12 0.80
N GLU A 40 -12.47 -9.26 0.28
CA GLU A 40 -13.11 -8.24 -0.56
C GLU A 40 -13.33 -6.90 0.17
N LEU A 41 -13.56 -6.94 1.48
CA LEU A 41 -13.63 -5.73 2.31
C LEU A 41 -12.24 -5.19 2.61
N TYR A 42 -11.22 -6.03 2.65
CA TYR A 42 -9.84 -5.63 2.93
C TYR A 42 -9.11 -5.07 1.71
N TRP A 43 -9.33 -5.63 0.53
CA TRP A 43 -8.68 -5.28 -0.73
C TRP A 43 -8.67 -3.78 -1.06
N PRO A 44 -9.75 -3.00 -0.89
CA PRO A 44 -9.71 -1.58 -1.22
C PRO A 44 -8.78 -0.77 -0.30
N ALA A 45 -8.48 -1.24 0.91
CA ALA A 45 -7.44 -0.63 1.76
C ALA A 45 -6.05 -0.86 1.16
N LEU A 46 -5.73 -2.11 0.83
CA LEU A 46 -4.47 -2.44 0.15
C LEU A 46 -4.33 -1.69 -1.18
N SER A 47 -5.35 -1.73 -2.03
CA SER A 47 -5.38 -1.02 -3.31
C SER A 47 -5.15 0.49 -3.15
N SER A 48 -5.67 1.10 -2.09
CA SER A 48 -5.43 2.52 -1.81
C SER A 48 -3.99 2.77 -1.33
N ALA A 49 -3.36 1.83 -0.62
CA ALA A 49 -1.95 1.93 -0.27
C ALA A 49 -1.05 1.85 -1.52
N TYR A 50 -1.37 0.96 -2.48
CA TYR A 50 -0.69 0.92 -3.79
C TYR A 50 -0.91 2.20 -4.59
N ASP A 51 -2.13 2.76 -4.57
CA ASP A 51 -2.42 4.02 -5.26
C ASP A 51 -1.60 5.19 -4.69
N VAL A 52 -1.44 5.27 -3.36
CA VAL A 52 -0.57 6.26 -2.69
C VAL A 52 0.90 6.04 -3.08
N TYR A 53 1.36 4.79 -3.12
CA TYR A 53 2.73 4.47 -3.53
C TYR A 53 2.99 4.86 -4.99
N LEU A 54 2.07 4.54 -5.89
CA LEU A 54 2.18 4.85 -7.32
C LEU A 54 2.06 6.35 -7.59
N ASN A 55 1.22 7.07 -6.85
CA ASN A 55 1.14 8.54 -6.93
C ASN A 55 2.38 9.23 -6.33
N HIS A 56 3.08 8.56 -5.40
CA HIS A 56 4.24 9.12 -4.73
C HIS A 56 5.43 8.13 -4.71
N PRO A 57 6.07 7.88 -5.87
CA PRO A 57 7.15 6.88 -5.98
C PRO A 57 8.42 7.25 -5.18
N HIS A 58 8.60 8.53 -4.82
CA HIS A 58 9.76 9.04 -4.08
C HIS A 58 9.52 9.23 -2.57
N THR A 59 8.32 8.96 -2.05
CA THR A 59 8.09 9.10 -0.60
C THR A 59 8.56 7.89 0.18
N ASP A 60 9.25 8.13 1.30
CA ASP A 60 9.61 7.11 2.27
C ASP A 60 8.38 6.45 2.94
N GLU A 61 8.59 5.29 3.56
CA GLU A 61 7.57 4.51 4.27
C GLU A 61 6.76 5.37 5.26
N ASP A 62 7.43 6.23 6.03
CA ASP A 62 6.80 7.10 7.03
C ASP A 62 5.90 8.16 6.39
N THR A 63 6.34 8.76 5.28
CA THR A 63 5.53 9.78 4.58
C THR A 63 4.36 9.14 3.83
N GLY A 64 4.60 8.00 3.17
CA GLY A 64 3.55 7.25 2.48
C GLY A 64 2.49 6.71 3.44
N SER A 65 2.89 6.21 4.61
CA SER A 65 1.96 5.78 5.64
C SER A 65 1.14 6.94 6.23
N ALA A 66 1.72 8.12 6.39
CA ALA A 66 0.98 9.32 6.80
C ALA A 66 -0.04 9.77 5.74
N LEU A 67 0.32 9.73 4.46
CA LEU A 67 -0.58 10.04 3.34
C LEU A 67 -1.73 9.02 3.26
N TYR A 68 -1.41 7.74 3.41
CA TYR A 68 -2.40 6.66 3.45
C TYR A 68 -3.33 6.79 4.66
N ALA A 69 -2.79 7.09 5.85
CA ALA A 69 -3.58 7.32 7.05
C ALA A 69 -4.54 8.52 6.93
N ASN A 70 -4.16 9.54 6.15
CA ASN A 70 -5.03 10.68 5.86
C ASN A 70 -5.98 10.44 4.68
N SER A 71 -5.83 9.33 3.96
CA SER A 71 -6.63 9.01 2.78
C SER A 71 -8.08 8.66 3.12
N GLN A 72 -8.96 8.91 2.16
CA GLN A 72 -10.39 8.67 2.31
C GLN A 72 -10.71 7.19 2.60
N ALA A 73 -9.89 6.26 2.12
CA ALA A 73 -10.02 4.83 2.40
C ALA A 73 -9.91 4.50 3.90
N VAL A 74 -8.97 5.12 4.62
CA VAL A 74 -8.76 4.93 6.07
C VAL A 74 -9.87 5.62 6.86
N ARG A 75 -10.23 6.85 6.48
CA ARG A 75 -11.31 7.62 7.11
C ARG A 75 -12.68 6.95 6.98
N SER A 76 -13.03 6.45 5.79
CA SER A 76 -14.30 5.74 5.58
C SER A 76 -14.41 4.41 6.33
N ARG A 77 -13.27 3.81 6.73
CA ARG A 77 -13.22 2.55 7.47
C ARG A 77 -13.06 2.74 8.98
N GLY A 78 -12.91 3.97 9.46
CA GLY A 78 -12.57 4.26 10.85
C GLY A 78 -11.27 3.59 11.29
N MET A 79 -10.31 3.44 10.37
CA MET A 79 -9.01 2.84 10.70
C MET A 79 -8.17 3.83 11.51
N THR A 80 -7.43 3.31 12.49
CA THR A 80 -6.49 4.14 13.24
C THR A 80 -5.23 4.40 12.41
N LEU A 81 -4.50 5.46 12.80
CA LEU A 81 -3.24 5.85 12.18
C LEU A 81 -2.20 4.72 12.24
N ASP A 82 -2.16 4.02 13.38
CA ASP A 82 -1.26 2.87 13.60
C ASP A 82 -1.59 1.71 12.66
N GLU A 83 -2.88 1.36 12.52
CA GLU A 83 -3.29 0.30 11.61
C GLU A 83 -3.04 0.65 10.14
N ALA A 84 -3.28 1.91 9.75
CA ALA A 84 -2.97 2.38 8.41
C ALA A 84 -1.46 2.27 8.13
N ARG A 85 -0.63 2.64 9.10
CA ARG A 85 0.83 2.52 9.02
C ARG A 85 1.28 1.08 8.88
N THR A 86 0.73 0.15 9.66
CA THR A 86 1.08 -1.28 9.53
C THR A 86 0.72 -1.82 8.15
N ILE A 87 -0.47 -1.52 7.63
CA ILE A 87 -0.86 -1.98 6.28
C ILE A 87 0.06 -1.40 5.21
N TYR A 88 0.36 -0.10 5.29
CA TYR A 88 1.24 0.55 4.32
C TYR A 88 2.66 -0.03 4.39
N ALA A 89 3.19 -0.27 5.59
CA ALA A 89 4.50 -0.88 5.76
C ALA A 89 4.57 -2.29 5.14
N GLU A 90 3.56 -3.12 5.32
CA GLU A 90 3.51 -4.46 4.70
C GLU A 90 3.53 -4.39 3.16
N VAL A 91 2.76 -3.47 2.58
CA VAL A 91 2.77 -3.22 1.13
C VAL A 91 4.12 -2.67 0.67
N TRP A 92 4.69 -1.73 1.42
CA TRP A 92 5.98 -1.12 1.13
C TRP A 92 7.12 -2.15 1.14
N GLN A 93 7.18 -2.99 2.18
CA GLN A 93 8.14 -4.09 2.30
C GLN A 93 8.00 -5.08 1.14
N ARG A 94 6.77 -5.33 0.67
CA ARG A 94 6.51 -6.21 -0.47
C ARG A 94 7.00 -5.63 -1.81
N ILE A 95 6.85 -4.32 -2.02
CA ILE A 95 7.27 -3.65 -3.26
C ILE A 95 8.79 -3.47 -3.30
N LYS A 96 9.42 -3.16 -2.15
CA LYS A 96 10.87 -2.92 -2.03
C LYS A 96 11.69 -4.21 -1.82
N GLY A 97 11.06 -5.30 -1.38
CA GLY A 97 11.69 -6.58 -1.01
C GLY A 97 11.89 -7.57 -2.15
#